data_AF-A0A355WAG3-F1
#
_entry.id   AF-A0A355WAG3-F1
#
_cell.length_a   1.000
_cell.length_b   1.000
_cell.length_c   1.000
_cell.angle_alpha   90.00
_cell.angle_beta   90.00
_cell.angle_gamma   90.00
#
_symmetry.space_group_name_H-M   'P 1'
#
loop_
_entity.id
_entity.type
_entity.pdbx_description
1 polymer ?
#
loop_
_entity_poly.entity_id
_entity_poly.type
_entity_poly.pdbx_seq_one_letter_code
_entity_poly.pdbx_strand_id
1 'polypeptide(L)' 'TICTLKNPIQWDEQRKVQFVCLLNIRKGYTGDLNQVYQQLIDIIENKTMMQKLIECNLPEELIQLMCE' A
#
# COMPACT_ATOMS: atom_id res chain seq x y z
N THR A 1 -7.63 2.86 1.97
CA THR A 1 -7.63 3.32 0.57
C THR A 1 -6.25 3.10 -0.01
N ILE A 2 -6.15 2.63 -1.25
CA ILE A 2 -4.87 2.28 -1.87
C ILE A 2 -4.83 2.88 -3.27
N CYS A 3 -3.68 3.40 -3.68
CA CYS A 3 -3.47 3.85 -5.05
C CYS A 3 -2.02 3.63 -5.52
N THR A 4 -1.88 3.40 -6.81
CA THR A 4 -0.61 3.38 -7.53
C THR A 4 -0.54 4.60 -8.44
N LEU A 5 0.65 5.20 -8.55
CA LEU A 5 0.92 6.33 -9.41
C LEU A 5 1.61 5.81 -10.67
N LYS A 6 1.16 6.28 -11.84
CA LYS A 6 1.74 5.89 -13.13
C LYS A 6 3.25 6.15 -13.20
N ASN A 7 3.70 7.24 -12.59
CA ASN A 7 5.11 7.58 -12.44
C ASN A 7 5.40 7.94 -10.98
N PRO A 8 6.60 7.65 -10.45
CA PRO A 8 7.00 8.09 -9.13
C PRO A 8 6.96 9.61 -9.03
N ILE A 9 6.34 10.14 -7.97
CA ILE A 9 6.34 11.57 -7.66
C ILE A 9 7.37 11.87 -6.58
N GLN A 10 7.97 13.06 -6.62
CA GLN A 10 8.81 13.54 -5.54
C GLN A 10 7.92 13.82 -4.31
N TRP A 11 8.19 13.15 -3.19
CA TRP A 11 7.41 13.29 -1.96
C TRP A 11 8.07 14.23 -0.96
N ASP A 12 9.41 14.18 -0.88
CA ASP A 12 10.25 15.15 -0.18
C ASP A 12 11.59 15.29 -0.92
N GLU A 13 12.60 15.96 -0.36
CA GLU A 13 13.89 16.20 -1.04
C GLU A 13 14.63 14.93 -1.49
N GLN A 14 14.44 13.79 -0.83
CA GLN A 14 15.23 12.57 -1.06
C GLN A 14 14.40 11.38 -1.53
N ARG A 15 13.09 11.40 -1.31
CA ARG A 15 12.21 10.25 -1.52
C ARG A 15 11.21 10.47 -2.64
N LYS A 16 11.03 9.41 -3.44
CA LYS A 16 9.97 9.30 -4.42
C LYS A 16 8.95 8.28 -3.97
N VAL A 17 7.69 8.51 -4.30
CA VAL A 17 6.57 7.64 -3.94
C VAL A 17 5.83 7.25 -5.21
N GLN A 18 5.49 5.96 -5.31
CA GLN A 18 4.69 5.42 -6.41
C GLN A 18 3.49 4.59 -5.92
N PHE A 19 3.58 4.01 -4.73
CA PHE A 19 2.50 3.28 -4.09
C PHE A 19 2.11 3.99 -2.79
N VAL A 20 0.82 4.20 -2.58
CA VAL A 20 0.29 4.86 -1.38
C VAL A 20 -0.83 3.99 -0.80
N CYS A 21 -0.70 3.68 0.49
CA CYS A 21 -1.76 3.07 1.27
C CYS A 21 -2.13 3.97 2.44
N LEU A 22 -3.42 4.25 2.57
CA LEU A 22 -4.01 5.02 3.65
C LEU A 22 -4.90 4.13 4.51
N LEU A 23 -4.52 3.96 5.77
CA LEU A 23 -5.32 3.31 6.80
C LEU A 23 -6.18 4.36 7.52
N ASN A 24 -7.50 4.27 7.36
CA ASN A 24 -8.45 5.16 8.02
C ASN A 24 -8.99 4.51 9.30
N ILE A 25 -8.74 5.14 10.45
CA ILE A 25 -9.16 4.61 11.75
C ILE A 25 -10.23 5.53 12.34
N ARG A 26 -11.30 4.94 12.86
CA ARG A 26 -12.37 5.72 13.49
C ARG A 26 -11.86 6.36 14.78
N LYS A 27 -12.21 7.62 15.01
CA LYS A 27 -11.86 8.33 16.26
C LYS A 27 -12.36 7.53 17.47
N GLY A 28 -11.48 7.31 18.45
CA GLY A 28 -11.78 6.56 19.67
C GLY A 28 -11.73 5.04 19.53
N TYR A 29 -11.26 4.50 18.40
CA TYR A 29 -11.00 3.08 18.27
C TYR A 29 -9.83 2.65 19.18
N THR A 30 -10.06 1.65 20.02
CA THR A 30 -9.06 1.08 20.96
C THR A 30 -8.75 -0.39 20.67
N GLY A 31 -9.19 -0.92 19.53
CA GLY A 31 -8.88 -2.29 19.14
C GLY A 31 -7.45 -2.43 18.62
N ASP A 32 -7.01 -3.68 18.49
CA ASP A 32 -5.66 -3.97 17.98
C ASP A 32 -5.59 -3.79 16.46
N LEU A 33 -4.65 -2.95 16.02
CA LEU A 33 -4.35 -2.68 14.61
C LEU A 33 -3.02 -3.30 14.17
N ASN A 34 -2.31 -3.97 15.08
CA ASN A 34 -1.00 -4.54 14.81
C ASN A 34 -1.01 -5.47 13.60
N GLN A 35 -2.04 -6.33 13.48
CA GLN A 35 -2.17 -7.22 12.33
C GLN A 35 -2.25 -6.45 11.00
N VAL A 36 -3.03 -5.38 10.94
CA VAL A 36 -3.16 -4.56 9.74
C VAL A 36 -1.84 -3.83 9.43
N TYR A 37 -1.15 -3.33 10.47
CA TYR A 37 0.17 -2.71 10.28
C TYR A 37 1.21 -3.70 9.75
N GLN A 38 1.26 -4.92 10.29
CA GLN A 38 2.18 -5.96 9.82
C GLN A 38 1.91 -6.29 8.35
N GLN A 39 0.65 -6.49 7.97
CA GLN A 39 0.28 -6.74 6.57
C GLN A 39 0.75 -5.61 5.64
N LEU A 40 0.61 -4.35 6.04
CA LEU A 40 1.10 -3.22 5.24
C LEU A 40 2.62 -3.19 5.12
N ILE A 41 3.34 -3.56 6.18
CA ILE A 41 4.81 -3.67 6.17
C ILE A 41 5.24 -4.80 5.24
N ASP A 42 4.65 -5.98 5.38
CA ASP A 42 4.96 -7.17 4.58
C ASP A 42 4.82 -6.90 3.08
N ILE A 43 3.76 -6.17 2.69
CA ILE A 43 3.54 -5.76 1.30
C ILE A 43 4.67 -4.85 0.81
N ILE A 44 5.07 -3.85 1.61
CA ILE A 44 6.09 -2.87 1.23
C ILE A 44 7.48 -3.53 1.13
N GLU A 45 7.79 -4.49 2.00
CA GLU A 45 9.07 -5.20 2.01
C GLU A 45 9.19 -6.24 0.88
N ASN A 46 8.06 -6.75 0.38
CA ASN A 46 8.04 -7.68 -0.72
C ASN A 46 8.19 -6.98 -2.07
N LYS A 47 9.43 -6.83 -2.54
CA LYS A 47 9.76 -6.18 -3.83
C LYS A 47 9.02 -6.79 -5.03
N THR A 48 8.88 -8.12 -5.06
CA THR A 48 8.21 -8.82 -6.17
C THR A 48 6.73 -8.48 -6.20
N MET A 49 6.08 -8.48 -5.04
CA MET A 49 4.69 -8.07 -4.88
C MET A 49 4.51 -6.59 -5.23
N MET A 50 5.40 -5.72 -4.73
CA MET A 50 5.39 -4.29 -5.03
C MET A 50 5.49 -4.00 -6.53
N GLN A 51 6.34 -4.72 -7.26
CA GLN A 51 6.45 -4.56 -8.70
C GLN A 51 5.15 -4.94 -9.43
N LYS A 52 4.53 -6.06 -9.03
CA LYS A 52 3.22 -6.47 -9.57
C LYS A 52 2.14 -5.44 -9.26
N LEU A 53 2.12 -4.90 -8.03
CA LEU A 53 1.16 -3.90 -7.59
C LEU A 53 1.22 -2.61 -8.42
N ILE A 54 2.42 -2.09 -8.72
CA ILE A 54 2.55 -0.86 -9.53
C ILE A 54 2.19 -1.06 -11.01
N GLU A 55 2.16 -2.31 -11.49
CA GLU A 55 1.78 -2.68 -12.85
C GLU A 55 0.27 -2.96 -13.00
N CYS A 56 -0.47 -3.11 -11.88
CA CYS A 56 -1.92 -3.28 -11.89
C CYS A 56 -2.63 -2.10 -12.54
N ASN A 57 -3.59 -2.39 -13.42
CA ASN A 57 -4.41 -1.38 -14.10
C ASN A 57 -5.83 -1.36 -13.57
N LEU A 58 -6.26 -2.43 -12.91
CA LEU A 58 -7.60 -2.61 -12.40
C LEU A 58 -7.60 -2.79 -10.87
N PRO A 59 -8.56 -2.19 -10.14
CA PRO A 59 -8.66 -2.35 -8.69
C PRO A 59 -8.75 -3.81 -8.23
N GLU A 60 -9.37 -4.68 -9.02
CA GLU A 60 -9.56 -6.09 -8.71
C GLU A 60 -8.24 -6.86 -8.67
N GLU A 61 -7.30 -6.54 -9.57
CA GLU A 61 -5.96 -7.13 -9.62
C GLU A 61 -5.19 -6.81 -8.34
N LEU A 62 -5.30 -5.57 -7.87
CA LEU A 62 -4.67 -5.10 -6.65
C LEU A 62 -5.24 -5.82 -5.40
N ILE A 63 -6.56 -5.98 -5.34
CA ILE A 63 -7.23 -6.69 -4.23
C ILE A 63 -6.80 -8.16 -4.22
N GLN A 64 -6.74 -8.80 -5.38
CA GLN A 64 -6.31 -10.20 -5.48
C GLN A 64 -4.88 -10.37 -4.96
N LEU A 65 -3.96 -9.51 -5.41
CA LEU A 65 -2.56 -9.56 -4.97
C LEU A 65 -2.40 -9.37 -3.46
N MET A 66 -3.19 -8.50 -2.84
CA MET A 66 -3.08 -8.20 -1.41
C MET A 66 -3.71 -9.25 -0.49
N CYS A 67 -4.54 -10.13 -1.03
CA CYS A 67 -5.23 -11.19 -0.30
C CYS A 67 -4.57 -12.58 -0.47
N GLU A 68 -3.51 -12.69 -1.28
CA GLU A 68 -2.65 -13.88 -1.41
C GLU A 68 -1.65 -13.99 -0.26
#